data_AF-A0A355FUT1-F1
#
_entry.id   AF-A0A355FUT1-F1
#
_cell.length_a   1.000
_cell.length_b   1.000
_cell.length_c   1.000
_cell.angle_alpha   90.00
_cell.angle_beta   90.00
_cell.angle_gamma   90.00
#
_symmetry.space_group_name_H-M   'P 1'
#
loop_
_entity.id
_entity.type
_entity.pdbx_description
1 polymer ?
#
loop_
_entity_poly.entity_id
_entity_poly.type
_entity_poly.pdbx_seq_one_letter_code
_entity_poly.pdbx_strand_id
1 'polypeptide(L)'
;QERFHRIVNLNVTVREVDGRIVFLRKLAPGGSNHSFGIHVAQLAGMPHRIIRRAQEVLKQLESSRQQLDEESPTAHSSAAPTHALSDVQLSFFQLDDPVLEQVREQILDLDINNLTPVEALMKLSEIQKVVSGMQTKT
;
A
#
# COMPACT_ATOMS: atom_id res chain seq x y z
N GLN A 1 11.58 -1.17 -24.15
CA GLN A 1 12.93 -1.75 -24.28
C GLN A 1 13.09 -2.84 -23.23
N GLU A 2 13.34 -4.09 -23.62
CA GLU A 2 13.68 -5.16 -22.67
C GLU A 2 15.09 -4.89 -22.13
N ARG A 3 15.17 -4.58 -20.83
CA ARG A 3 16.39 -4.09 -20.16
C ARG A 3 17.50 -5.16 -20.08
N PHE A 4 17.18 -6.43 -20.25
CA PHE A 4 18.12 -7.56 -20.15
C PHE A 4 17.76 -8.69 -21.12
N HIS A 5 18.66 -9.00 -22.06
CA HIS A 5 18.43 -9.94 -23.16
C HIS A 5 18.40 -11.44 -22.77
N ARG A 6 18.77 -11.78 -21.52
CA ARG A 6 18.78 -13.18 -21.01
C ARG A 6 17.69 -13.44 -19.97
N ILE A 7 16.83 -12.46 -19.71
CA ILE A 7 15.79 -12.55 -18.68
C ILE A 7 14.45 -12.61 -19.38
N VAL A 8 13.69 -13.66 -19.10
CA VAL A 8 12.35 -13.87 -19.63
C VAL A 8 11.37 -14.04 -18.47
N ASN A 9 10.22 -13.36 -18.56
CA ASN A 9 9.12 -13.57 -17.63
C ASN A 9 8.20 -14.67 -18.17
N LEU A 10 7.86 -15.61 -17.29
CA LEU A 10 6.90 -16.67 -17.54
C LEU A 10 5.89 -16.68 -16.39
N ASN A 11 4.63 -16.94 -16.71
CA ASN A 11 3.56 -17.12 -15.73
C ASN A 11 2.86 -18.48 -15.94
N VAL A 12 2.13 -18.92 -14.92
CA VAL A 12 1.24 -20.09 -15.05
C VAL A 12 -0.12 -19.61 -15.53
N THR A 13 -0.69 -20.26 -16.54
CA THR A 13 -1.99 -19.89 -17.08
C THR A 13 -3.12 -20.29 -16.14
N VAL A 14 -4.12 -19.42 -16.09
CA VAL A 14 -5.23 -19.48 -15.16
C VAL A 14 -6.53 -19.25 -15.93
N ARG A 15 -7.61 -19.93 -15.53
CA ARG A 15 -8.96 -19.73 -16.07
C ARG A 15 -9.95 -19.50 -14.93
N GLU A 16 -10.83 -18.54 -15.10
CA GLU A 16 -11.95 -18.33 -14.19
C GLU A 16 -13.18 -19.10 -14.69
N VAL A 17 -13.80 -19.87 -13.80
CA VAL A 17 -15.02 -20.63 -14.05
C VAL A 17 -15.90 -20.50 -12.81
N ASP A 18 -17.13 -19.97 -12.95
CA ASP A 18 -18.10 -19.82 -11.87
C ASP A 18 -17.54 -19.10 -10.62
N GLY A 19 -16.78 -18.03 -10.82
CA GLY A 19 -16.13 -17.28 -9.74
C GLY A 19 -15.02 -18.06 -9.00
N ARG A 20 -14.59 -19.19 -9.56
CA ARG A 20 -13.48 -20.00 -9.06
C ARG A 20 -12.32 -20.00 -10.04
N ILE A 21 -11.12 -19.97 -9.48
CA ILE A 21 -9.88 -19.93 -10.25
C ILE A 21 -9.35 -21.35 -10.45
N VAL A 22 -9.12 -21.71 -11.72
CA VAL A 22 -8.56 -22.99 -12.13
C VAL A 22 -7.17 -22.78 -12.72
N PHE A 23 -6.16 -23.39 -12.10
CA PHE A 23 -4.79 -23.38 -12.60
C PHE A 23 -4.61 -24.44 -13.69
N LEU A 24 -4.30 -23.99 -14.90
CA LEU A 24 -4.17 -24.86 -16.09
C LEU A 24 -2.80 -25.57 -16.15
N ARG A 25 -1.90 -25.30 -15.19
CA ARG A 25 -0.54 -25.89 -15.08
C ARG A 25 0.31 -25.78 -16.35
N LYS A 26 0.02 -24.79 -17.19
CA LYS A 26 0.76 -24.50 -18.42
C LYS A 26 1.50 -23.18 -18.25
N LEU A 27 2.76 -23.12 -18.68
CA LEU A 27 3.52 -21.88 -18.70
C LEU A 27 3.15 -21.04 -19.93
N ALA A 28 3.07 -19.72 -19.75
CA ALA A 28 2.91 -18.75 -20.82
C ALA A 28 3.93 -17.60 -20.66
N PRO A 29 4.41 -17.03 -21.77
CA PRO A 29 5.28 -15.86 -21.74
C PRO A 29 4.56 -14.64 -21.17
N GLY A 30 5.31 -13.81 -20.44
CA GLY A 30 4.83 -12.56 -19.83
C GLY A 30 4.79 -12.60 -18.31
N GLY A 31 4.55 -11.42 -17.71
CA GLY A 31 4.28 -11.29 -16.28
C GLY A 31 2.87 -11.75 -15.92
N SER A 32 2.59 -11.98 -14.64
CA SER A 32 1.22 -12.18 -14.18
C SER A 32 0.50 -10.84 -14.11
N ASN A 33 -0.74 -10.77 -14.61
CA ASN A 33 -1.58 -9.57 -14.49
C ASN A 33 -2.29 -9.48 -13.13
N HIS A 34 -2.35 -10.59 -12.38
CA HIS A 34 -3.08 -10.65 -11.11
C HIS A 34 -2.34 -11.49 -10.06
N SER A 35 -2.57 -11.13 -8.80
CA SER A 35 -2.12 -11.88 -7.63
C SER A 35 -3.21 -12.85 -7.17
N PHE A 36 -2.89 -14.13 -7.03
CA PHE A 36 -3.87 -15.18 -6.71
C PHE A 36 -3.86 -15.64 -5.24
N GLY A 37 -3.15 -14.94 -4.35
CA GLY A 37 -2.93 -15.39 -2.97
C GLY A 37 -4.20 -15.67 -2.17
N ILE A 38 -5.20 -14.78 -2.25
CA ILE A 38 -6.50 -14.96 -1.56
C ILE A 38 -7.24 -16.18 -2.12
N HIS A 39 -7.18 -16.41 -3.43
CA HIS A 39 -7.81 -17.56 -4.08
C HIS A 39 -7.13 -18.88 -3.69
N VAL A 40 -5.80 -18.88 -3.58
CA VAL A 40 -5.03 -20.04 -3.08
C VAL A 40 -5.36 -20.32 -1.61
N ALA A 41 -5.48 -19.29 -0.77
CA ALA A 41 -5.90 -19.44 0.62
C ALA A 41 -7.32 -20.04 0.73
N GLN A 42 -8.24 -19.63 -0.14
CA GLN A 42 -9.58 -20.21 -0.21
C GLN A 42 -9.54 -21.69 -0.65
N LEU A 43 -8.74 -22.03 -1.66
CA LEU A 43 -8.50 -23.42 -2.09
C LEU A 43 -7.87 -24.28 -0.99
N ALA A 44 -7.02 -23.69 -0.15
CA ALA A 44 -6.41 -24.34 1.01
C ALA A 44 -7.37 -24.54 2.19
N GLY A 45 -8.64 -24.11 2.07
CA GLY A 45 -9.65 -24.30 3.10
C GLY A 45 -9.55 -23.31 4.27
N MET A 46 -8.92 -22.16 4.06
CA MET A 46 -8.85 -21.13 5.10
C MET A 46 -10.26 -20.64 5.50
N PRO A 47 -10.49 -20.32 6.78
CA PRO A 47 -11.79 -19.86 7.26
C PRO A 47 -12.32 -18.65 6.48
N HIS A 48 -13.61 -18.66 6.12
CA HIS A 48 -14.25 -17.59 5.34
C HIS A 48 -14.11 -16.19 5.97
N ARG A 49 -14.09 -16.10 7.32
CA ARG A 49 -13.88 -14.82 8.01
C ARG A 49 -12.51 -14.20 7.67
N ILE A 50 -11.47 -15.03 7.53
CA ILE A 50 -10.12 -14.59 7.16
C ILE A 50 -10.09 -14.16 5.70
N ILE A 51 -10.67 -14.96 4.79
CA ILE A 51 -10.74 -14.62 3.37
C ILE A 51 -11.44 -13.28 3.15
N ARG A 52 -12.58 -13.06 3.81
CA ARG A 52 -13.32 -11.80 3.72
C ARG A 52 -12.48 -10.61 4.22
N ARG A 53 -11.84 -10.74 5.37
CA ARG A 53 -10.97 -9.69 5.90
C ARG A 53 -9.81 -9.38 4.96
N ALA A 54 -9.19 -10.40 4.36
CA ALA A 54 -8.12 -10.22 3.39
C ALA A 54 -8.59 -9.46 2.14
N GLN A 55 -9.81 -9.72 1.65
CA GLN A 55 -10.41 -8.98 0.54
C GLN A 55 -10.68 -7.51 0.89
N GLU A 56 -11.15 -7.23 2.11
CA GLU A 56 -11.34 -5.86 2.60
C GLU A 56 -10.01 -5.09 2.65
N VAL A 57 -8.96 -5.71 3.20
CA VAL A 57 -7.62 -5.11 3.25
C VAL A 57 -7.07 -4.88 1.83
N LEU A 58 -7.24 -5.84 0.92
CA LEU A 58 -6.80 -5.68 -0.47
C LEU A 58 -7.46 -4.46 -1.13
N LYS A 59 -8.77 -4.28 -0.96
CA LYS A 59 -9.49 -3.11 -1.48
C LYS A 59 -8.96 -1.80 -0.90
N GLN A 60 -8.65 -1.77 0.39
CA GLN A 60 -8.05 -0.59 1.03
C GLN A 60 -6.70 -0.25 0.40
N LEU A 61 -5.81 -1.24 0.25
CA LEU A 61 -4.48 -1.06 -0.34
C LEU A 61 -4.53 -0.64 -1.82
N GLU A 62 -5.45 -1.23 -2.60
CA GLU A 62 -5.66 -0.85 -4.00
C GLU A 62 -6.18 0.57 -4.14
N SER A 63 -7.10 0.99 -3.27
CA SER A 63 -7.64 2.35 -3.25
C SER A 63 -6.58 3.39 -2.87
N SER A 64 -5.72 3.11 -1.89
CA SER A 64 -4.61 3.99 -1.52
C SER A 64 -3.58 4.11 -2.65
N ARG A 65 -3.35 3.04 -3.42
CA ARG A 65 -2.47 3.10 -4.59
C ARG A 65 -3.05 3.93 -5.73
N GLN A 66 -4.35 3.81 -6.01
CA GLN A 66 -5.01 4.62 -7.03
C GLN A 66 -4.99 6.11 -6.72
N GLN A 67 -5.11 6.50 -5.44
CA GLN A 67 -5.01 7.90 -5.05
C GLN A 67 -3.61 8.50 -5.29
N LEU A 68 -2.55 7.69 -5.21
CA LEU A 68 -1.18 8.12 -5.51
C LEU A 68 -0.93 8.25 -7.03
N ASP A 69 -1.61 7.45 -7.85
CA ASP A 69 -1.48 7.49 -9.32
C ASP A 69 -2.28 8.65 -9.96
N GLU A 70 -3.36 9.12 -9.34
CA GLU A 70 -4.24 10.19 -9.88
C GLU A 70 -3.66 11.62 -9.79
N GLU A 71 -2.62 11.86 -8.96
CA GLU A 71 -1.92 13.17 -8.93
C GLU A 71 -0.85 13.32 -10.03
N SER A 72 -0.68 12.31 -10.89
CA SER A 72 0.27 12.35 -12.02
C SER A 72 -0.43 12.00 -13.34
N PRO A 73 -0.97 12.98 -14.09
CA PRO A 73 -1.54 12.69 -15.39
C PRO A 73 -0.39 12.52 -16.38
N THR A 74 0.04 11.28 -16.66
CA THR A 74 0.42 10.85 -18.02
C THR A 74 0.82 9.38 -18.11
N ALA A 75 0.33 8.78 -19.20
CA ALA A 75 0.91 7.68 -19.95
C ALA A 75 0.63 6.24 -19.48
N HIS A 76 -0.46 5.70 -20.02
CA HIS A 76 -0.41 4.38 -20.64
C HIS A 76 0.71 4.36 -21.70
N SER A 77 1.87 3.80 -21.37
CA SER A 77 2.77 3.20 -22.35
C SER A 77 3.80 2.31 -21.68
N SER A 78 3.93 1.13 -22.26
CA SER A 78 4.96 0.13 -22.06
C SER A 78 6.39 0.69 -22.13
N ALA A 79 6.95 1.09 -20.99
CA ALA A 79 8.39 1.09 -20.73
C ALA A 79 8.59 1.31 -19.23
N ALA A 80 9.39 0.47 -18.59
CA ALA A 80 9.73 0.62 -17.18
C ALA A 80 10.29 2.02 -16.85
N PRO A 81 9.90 2.58 -15.70
CA PRO A 81 10.79 3.34 -14.85
C PRO A 81 11.01 2.54 -13.56
N THR A 82 12.15 1.86 -13.47
CA THR A 82 12.56 1.07 -12.29
C THR A 82 13.10 1.94 -11.14
N HIS A 83 12.61 3.16 -10.92
CA HIS A 83 13.12 3.99 -9.81
C HIS A 83 12.07 4.77 -9.01
N ALA A 84 10.77 4.66 -9.33
CA ALA A 84 9.71 5.30 -8.53
C ALA A 84 8.86 4.30 -7.73
N LEU A 85 8.78 3.04 -8.17
CA LEU A 85 8.06 1.98 -7.44
C LEU A 85 8.82 1.47 -6.21
N SER A 86 10.10 1.78 -6.08
CA SER A 86 10.86 1.51 -4.85
C SER A 86 10.35 2.38 -3.71
N ASP A 87 9.98 3.64 -3.95
CA ASP A 87 9.62 4.56 -2.85
C ASP A 87 8.29 4.21 -2.19
N VAL A 88 7.30 3.73 -2.94
CA VAL A 88 6.00 3.34 -2.36
C VAL A 88 6.09 2.01 -1.61
N GLN A 89 6.90 1.06 -2.09
CA GLN A 89 7.18 -0.17 -1.32
C GLN A 89 8.11 0.10 -0.13
N LEU A 90 9.03 1.06 -0.23
CA LEU A 90 9.86 1.55 0.87
C LEU A 90 9.03 2.29 1.91
N SER A 91 7.95 2.99 1.54
CA SER A 91 7.07 3.68 2.49
C SER A 91 6.41 2.74 3.50
N PHE A 92 6.11 1.48 3.12
CA PHE A 92 5.65 0.46 4.08
C PHE A 92 6.73 0.04 5.10
N PHE A 93 8.01 0.25 4.78
CA PHE A 93 9.17 -0.07 5.62
C PHE A 93 9.89 1.18 6.19
N GLN A 94 9.44 2.39 5.86
CA GLN A 94 9.90 3.62 6.48
C GLN A 94 9.19 3.74 7.84
N LEU A 95 9.71 3.00 8.83
CA LEU A 95 9.41 3.24 10.24
C LEU A 95 9.97 4.59 10.72
N ASP A 96 10.79 5.25 9.89
CA ASP A 96 11.55 6.46 10.21
C ASP A 96 11.05 7.66 9.39
N ASP A 97 9.73 7.87 9.32
CA ASP A 97 9.20 9.17 8.85
C ASP A 97 9.54 10.22 9.92
N PRO A 98 10.39 11.22 9.62
CA PRO A 98 10.81 12.22 10.59
C PRO A 98 9.64 13.01 11.17
N VAL A 99 8.53 13.14 10.43
CA VAL A 99 7.32 13.80 10.92
C VAL A 99 6.61 12.93 11.97
N LEU A 100 6.53 11.62 11.73
CA LEU A 100 5.93 10.68 12.70
C LEU A 100 6.79 10.53 13.94
N GLU A 101 8.12 10.57 13.80
CA GLU A 101 9.05 10.53 14.93
C GLU A 101 8.90 11.80 15.81
N GLN A 102 8.77 12.97 15.18
CA GLN A 102 8.49 14.23 15.87
C GLN A 102 7.15 14.20 16.62
N VAL A 103 6.09 13.70 16.00
CA VAL A 103 4.77 13.58 16.65
C VAL A 103 4.81 12.58 17.80
N ARG A 104 5.53 11.46 17.63
CA ARG A 104 5.72 10.45 18.68
C ARG A 104 6.41 11.03 19.90
N GLU A 105 7.47 11.81 19.72
CA GLU A 105 8.20 12.47 20.81
C GLU A 105 7.29 13.46 21.56
N GLN A 106 6.55 14.31 20.82
CA GLN A 106 5.59 15.25 21.41
C GLN A 106 4.52 14.56 22.28
N ILE A 107 4.04 13.39 21.86
CA ILE A 107 3.04 12.62 22.61
C ILE A 107 3.65 12.01 23.88
N LEU A 108 4.88 11.51 23.82
CA LEU A 108 5.55 10.89 24.97
C LEU A 108 5.92 11.91 26.06
N ASP A 109 6.21 13.15 25.69
CA ASP A 109 6.57 14.22 26.61
C ASP A 109 5.35 14.89 27.28
N LEU A 110 4.13 14.59 26.83
CA LEU A 110 2.91 15.17 27.38
C LEU A 110 2.54 14.56 28.74
N ASP A 111 2.54 15.38 29.79
CA ASP A 111 2.00 15.01 31.10
C ASP A 111 0.47 15.18 31.13
N ILE A 112 -0.23 14.09 30.80
CA ILE A 112 -1.70 14.03 30.74
C ILE A 112 -2.35 14.42 32.09
N ASN A 113 -1.70 14.16 33.22
CA ASN A 113 -2.31 14.34 34.53
C ASN A 113 -2.31 15.80 35.00
N ASN A 114 -1.48 16.65 34.38
CA ASN A 114 -1.30 18.04 34.79
C ASN A 114 -1.71 19.05 33.70
N LEU A 115 -2.22 18.58 32.56
CA LEU A 115 -2.71 19.45 31.50
C LEU A 115 -4.10 20.01 31.82
N THR A 116 -4.29 21.29 31.56
CA THR A 116 -5.64 21.86 31.53
C THR A 116 -6.37 21.42 30.25
N PRO A 117 -7.71 21.34 30.28
CA PRO A 117 -8.48 20.96 29.08
C PRO A 117 -8.21 21.84 27.86
N VAL A 118 -7.91 23.13 28.07
CA VAL A 118 -7.60 24.07 26.99
C VAL A 118 -6.21 23.79 26.40
N GLU A 119 -5.21 23.52 27.23
CA GLU A 119 -3.87 23.17 26.77
C GLU A 119 -3.86 21.86 25.99
N ALA A 120 -4.63 20.86 26.43
CA ALA A 120 -4.77 19.60 25.71
C ALA A 120 -5.35 19.81 24.30
N LEU A 121 -6.39 20.65 24.16
CA LEU A 121 -6.96 20.99 22.86
C LEU A 121 -5.99 21.76 21.96
N MET A 122 -5.20 22.68 22.53
CA MET A 122 -4.16 23.39 21.79
C MET A 122 -3.07 22.45 21.28
N LYS A 123 -2.60 21.53 22.13
CA LYS A 123 -1.59 20.51 21.77
C LYS A 123 -2.09 19.56 20.68
N LEU A 124 -3.36 19.15 20.75
CA LEU A 124 -3.98 18.34 19.70
C LEU A 124 -4.08 19.10 18.36
N SER A 125 -4.39 20.40 18.40
CA SER A 125 -4.41 21.23 17.20
C SER A 125 -3.02 21.40 16.58
N GLU A 126 -1.97 21.52 17.40
CA GLU A 126 -0.57 21.54 16.93
C GLU A 126 -0.21 20.23 16.21
N ILE A 127 -0.46 19.08 16.83
CA ILE A 127 -0.20 17.75 16.24
C ILE A 127 -0.96 17.57 14.93
N GLN A 128 -2.23 18.00 14.88
CA GLN A 128 -3.05 17.92 13.66
C GLN A 128 -2.44 18.72 12.50
N LYS A 129 -1.91 19.92 12.76
CA LYS A 129 -1.26 20.75 11.72
C LYS A 129 0.01 20.12 11.18
N VAL A 130 0.80 19.47 12.05
CA VAL A 130 2.03 18.76 11.67
C VAL A 130 1.70 17.59 10.74
N VAL A 131 0.66 16.81 11.07
CA VAL A 131 0.24 15.66 10.25
C VAL A 131 -0.44 16.06 8.94
N SER A 132 -1.15 17.20 8.90
CA SER A 132 -1.88 17.65 7.70
C SER A 132 -1.03 18.46 6.71
N GLY A 133 0.28 18.66 6.96
CA GLY A 133 1.17 19.40 6.07
C GLY A 133 0.87 20.90 5.93
N MET A 134 0.05 21.47 6.82
CA MET A 134 -0.30 22.90 6.82
C MET A 134 0.83 23.71 7.48
N GLN A 135 1.98 23.77 6.81
CA GLN A 135 2.99 24.78 7.13
C GLN A 135 2.40 26.15 6.78
N THR A 136 2.27 26.99 7.80
CA THR A 136 1.95 28.41 7.66
C THR A 136 3.00 29.07 6.77
N LYS A 137 2.64 29.33 5.50
CA LYS A 137 3.32 30.28 4.63
C LYS A 137 3.39 31.62 5.36
N THR A 138 4.57 32.01 5.83
CA THR A 138 4.95 33.40 6.08
C THR A 138 6.29 33.63 5.42
#